data_AF-D7NY28-F1
#
_entry.id   AF-D7NY28-F1
#
_cell.length_a   1.000
_cell.length_b   1.000
_cell.length_c   1.000
_cell.angle_alpha   90.00
_cell.angle_beta   90.00
_cell.angle_gamma   90.00
#
_symmetry.space_group_name_H-M   'P 1'
#
loop_
_entity.id
_entity.type
_entity.pdbx_description
1 polymer ?
#
loop_
_entity_poly.entity_id
_entity_poly.type
_entity_poly.pdbx_seq_one_letter_code
_entity_poly.pdbx_strand_id
1 'polypeptide(L)'
;EFRHMRNHAYEPLASFLDFITYSYMIDNVILLITGTLHQRSIAELVPKCHPLGSFEQMEAVNIAQTPAELYNAILVDTPLAAFFQDCISEQDLDEMNIEIIRNTLYKAYLESFYKFCTLLGGTTADAMCPILEFEADRRAFIITINSFGTELSKEDRAKLFPHCGRLYPEGLAQLARADDYEQVKNVADYYPEYKLLFEGAGSNPGDKTLEDRFFE
;
A
#
# COMPACT_ATOMS: atom_id res chain seq x y z
N GLU A 1 15.58 -17.77 -2.00
CA GLU A 1 16.77 -16.93 -2.25
C GLU A 1 16.74 -15.61 -1.48
N PHE A 2 15.65 -14.83 -1.52
CA PHE A 2 15.54 -13.57 -0.75
C PHE A 2 15.90 -13.71 0.74
N ARG A 3 15.33 -14.68 1.46
CA ARG A 3 15.68 -14.95 2.87
C ARG A 3 17.17 -15.24 3.09
N HIS A 4 17.79 -15.94 2.15
CA HIS A 4 19.22 -16.21 2.22
C HIS A 4 20.04 -14.92 2.08
N MET A 5 19.68 -14.04 1.13
CA MET A 5 20.32 -12.73 0.99
C MET A 5 20.10 -11.86 2.24
N ARG A 6 18.88 -11.84 2.78
CA ARG A 6 18.55 -11.09 4.00
C ARG A 6 19.36 -11.54 5.21
N ASN A 7 19.59 -12.85 5.36
CA ASN A 7 20.37 -13.40 6.47
C ASN A 7 21.88 -13.09 6.39
N HIS A 8 22.39 -12.75 5.21
CA HIS A 8 23.80 -12.40 5.00
C HIS A 8 24.03 -10.90 4.77
N ALA A 9 22.98 -10.08 4.87
CA ALA A 9 23.07 -8.64 4.72
C ALA A 9 23.46 -7.97 6.04
N TYR A 10 24.36 -6.99 5.96
CA TYR A 10 24.68 -6.08 7.06
C TYR A 10 23.98 -4.74 6.84
N GLU A 11 23.92 -3.89 7.87
CA GLU A 11 23.44 -2.51 7.71
C GLU A 11 24.32 -1.73 6.72
N PRO A 12 23.73 -0.91 5.82
CA PRO A 12 22.31 -0.54 5.72
C PRO A 12 21.43 -1.45 4.84
N LEU A 13 22.01 -2.48 4.20
CA LEU A 13 21.30 -3.36 3.27
C LEU A 13 20.27 -4.24 3.98
N ALA A 14 20.53 -4.65 5.22
CA ALA A 14 19.58 -5.39 6.04
C ALA A 14 18.26 -4.61 6.22
N SER A 15 18.34 -3.35 6.66
CA SER A 15 17.19 -2.45 6.75
C SER A 15 16.47 -2.26 5.41
N PHE A 16 17.22 -2.08 4.32
CA PHE A 16 16.63 -1.93 2.98
C PHE A 16 15.80 -3.17 2.57
N LEU A 17 16.34 -4.37 2.82
CA LEU A 17 15.63 -5.61 2.54
C LEU A 17 14.41 -5.79 3.46
N ASP A 18 14.45 -5.32 4.71
CA ASP A 18 13.28 -5.31 5.59
C ASP A 18 12.17 -4.40 5.04
N PHE A 19 12.50 -3.21 4.57
CA PHE A 19 11.52 -2.33 3.91
C PHE A 19 10.82 -3.00 2.73
N ILE A 20 11.52 -3.83 1.95
CA ILE A 20 10.88 -4.60 0.87
C ILE A 20 9.85 -5.59 1.43
N THR A 21 10.15 -6.23 2.57
CA THR A 21 9.23 -7.19 3.19
C THR A 21 7.98 -6.52 3.76
N TYR A 22 8.05 -5.25 4.18
CA TYR A 22 6.93 -4.55 4.81
C TYR A 22 5.71 -4.42 3.90
N SER A 23 5.88 -4.26 2.59
CA SER A 23 4.75 -4.28 1.64
C SER A 23 3.96 -5.59 1.75
N TYR A 24 4.64 -6.73 1.74
CA TYR A 24 4.01 -8.05 1.89
C TYR A 24 3.45 -8.28 3.30
N MET A 25 4.09 -7.71 4.33
CA MET A 25 3.56 -7.78 5.69
C MET A 25 2.23 -7.03 5.78
N ILE A 26 2.12 -5.83 5.19
CA ILE A 26 0.86 -5.07 5.15
C ILE A 26 -0.23 -5.90 4.47
N ASP A 27 0.04 -6.48 3.30
CA ASP A 27 -0.95 -7.31 2.60
C ASP A 27 -1.39 -8.53 3.41
N ASN A 28 -0.45 -9.21 4.06
CA ASN A 28 -0.75 -10.34 4.94
C ASN A 28 -1.61 -9.90 6.13
N VAL A 29 -1.28 -8.79 6.78
CA VAL A 29 -2.05 -8.23 7.89
C VAL A 29 -3.48 -7.95 7.46
N ILE A 30 -3.67 -7.30 6.31
CA ILE A 30 -4.99 -7.01 5.77
C ILE A 30 -5.76 -8.30 5.44
N LEU A 31 -5.11 -9.29 4.84
CA LEU A 31 -5.71 -10.60 4.55
C LEU A 31 -6.20 -11.29 5.82
N LEU A 32 -5.38 -11.26 6.89
CA LEU A 32 -5.72 -11.86 8.17
C LEU A 32 -6.92 -11.15 8.82
N ILE A 33 -6.90 -9.82 8.90
CA ILE A 33 -8.01 -9.02 9.48
C ILE A 33 -9.30 -9.28 8.70
N THR A 34 -9.24 -9.24 7.37
CA THR A 34 -10.41 -9.49 6.50
C THR A 34 -10.95 -10.90 6.70
N GLY A 35 -10.08 -11.90 6.79
CA GLY A 35 -10.49 -13.28 6.99
C GLY A 35 -11.12 -13.53 8.37
N THR A 36 -10.59 -12.92 9.42
CA THR A 36 -11.17 -12.98 10.77
C THR A 36 -12.52 -12.28 10.84
N LEU A 37 -12.70 -11.15 10.13
CA LEU A 37 -14.01 -10.49 10.00
C LEU A 37 -15.06 -11.41 9.36
N HIS A 38 -14.64 -12.22 8.39
CA HIS A 38 -15.45 -13.26 7.75
C HIS A 38 -15.53 -14.58 8.54
N GLN A 39 -15.11 -14.59 9.81
CA GLN A 39 -15.15 -15.76 10.70
C GLN A 39 -14.37 -16.98 10.15
N ARG A 40 -13.34 -16.74 9.34
CA ARG A 40 -12.42 -17.79 8.88
C ARG A 40 -11.34 -18.05 9.91
N SER A 41 -10.93 -19.30 10.06
CA SER A 41 -9.86 -19.65 10.98
C SER A 41 -8.51 -19.10 10.46
N ILE A 42 -7.70 -18.55 11.35
CA ILE A 42 -6.38 -18.02 10.99
C ILE A 42 -5.50 -19.12 10.40
N ALA A 43 -5.61 -20.35 10.91
CA ALA A 43 -4.93 -21.53 10.38
C ALA A 43 -5.22 -21.80 8.88
N GLU A 44 -6.39 -21.42 8.37
CA GLU A 44 -6.73 -21.50 6.93
C GLU A 44 -6.20 -20.32 6.11
N LEU A 45 -5.92 -19.19 6.74
CA LEU A 45 -5.44 -17.96 6.10
C LEU A 45 -3.91 -17.91 6.02
N VAL A 46 -3.20 -18.44 7.01
CA VAL A 46 -1.72 -18.49 7.04
C VAL A 46 -1.13 -19.10 5.77
N PRO A 47 -1.64 -20.24 5.23
CA PRO A 47 -1.11 -20.82 3.99
C PRO A 47 -1.31 -19.93 2.76
N LYS A 48 -2.22 -18.95 2.81
CA LYS A 48 -2.48 -17.99 1.73
C LYS A 48 -1.65 -16.71 1.84
N CYS A 49 -0.96 -16.51 2.95
CA CYS A 49 -0.10 -15.37 3.17
C CYS A 49 1.16 -15.44 2.29
N HIS A 50 1.64 -14.29 1.85
CA HIS A 50 2.86 -14.20 1.07
C HIS A 50 4.10 -14.54 1.93
N PRO A 51 4.98 -15.48 1.51
CA PRO A 51 6.11 -15.94 2.33
C PRO A 51 7.15 -14.87 2.68
N LEU A 52 7.21 -13.75 1.95
CA LEU A 52 8.11 -12.63 2.27
C LEU A 52 7.56 -11.72 3.37
N GLY A 53 6.24 -11.71 3.58
CA GLY A 53 5.58 -10.95 4.64
C GLY A 53 5.31 -11.76 5.90
N SER A 54 5.94 -12.94 6.04
CA SER A 54 5.80 -13.77 7.25
C SER A 54 6.67 -13.20 8.37
N PHE A 55 6.11 -13.06 9.57
CA PHE A 55 6.83 -12.66 10.78
C PHE A 55 6.86 -13.81 11.81
N GLU A 56 7.88 -13.84 12.66
CA GLU A 56 8.16 -14.96 13.57
C GLU A 56 7.02 -15.21 14.58
N GLN A 57 6.32 -14.17 15.04
CA GLN A 57 5.19 -14.30 15.96
C GLN A 57 3.83 -14.60 15.30
N MET A 58 3.80 -15.17 14.08
CA MET A 58 2.56 -15.65 13.44
C MET A 58 1.77 -16.63 14.34
N GLU A 59 2.44 -17.35 15.25
CA GLU A 59 1.78 -18.23 16.22
C GLU A 59 0.98 -17.47 17.29
N ALA A 60 1.43 -16.29 17.71
CA ALA A 60 0.68 -15.43 18.64
C ALA A 60 -0.60 -14.91 17.98
N VAL A 61 -0.50 -14.61 16.68
CA VAL A 61 -1.64 -14.19 15.85
C VAL A 61 -2.69 -15.29 15.71
N ASN A 62 -2.32 -16.57 15.64
CA ASN A 62 -3.27 -17.69 15.59
C ASN A 62 -4.23 -17.79 16.79
N ILE A 63 -3.92 -17.11 17.91
CA ILE A 63 -4.72 -17.14 19.13
C ILE A 63 -5.82 -16.08 19.09
N ALA A 64 -5.67 -15.03 18.27
CA ALA A 64 -6.65 -13.95 18.18
C ALA A 64 -7.97 -14.46 17.58
N GLN A 65 -9.08 -14.23 18.28
CA GLN A 65 -10.42 -14.65 17.84
C GLN A 65 -11.25 -13.47 17.34
N THR A 66 -10.83 -12.24 17.66
CA THR A 66 -11.49 -11.02 17.20
C THR A 66 -10.56 -10.19 16.31
N PRO A 67 -11.09 -9.41 15.35
CA PRO A 67 -10.30 -8.48 14.56
C PRO A 67 -9.53 -7.46 15.42
N ALA A 68 -10.10 -7.06 16.56
CA ALA A 68 -9.50 -6.16 17.53
C ALA A 68 -8.28 -6.77 18.24
N GLU A 69 -8.39 -8.01 18.73
CA GLU A 69 -7.25 -8.75 19.30
C GLU A 69 -6.14 -8.95 18.27
N LEU A 70 -6.52 -9.26 17.03
CA LEU A 70 -5.58 -9.44 15.92
C LEU A 70 -4.85 -8.14 15.60
N TYR A 71 -5.58 -7.02 15.54
CA TYR A 71 -5.02 -5.70 15.34
C TYR A 71 -4.00 -5.36 16.44
N ASN A 72 -4.36 -5.55 17.72
CA ASN A 72 -3.46 -5.29 18.84
C ASN A 72 -2.23 -6.22 18.84
N ALA A 73 -2.39 -7.51 18.52
CA ALA A 73 -1.26 -8.43 18.41
C ALA A 73 -0.27 -7.99 17.33
N ILE A 74 -0.79 -7.55 16.18
CA ILE A 74 0.03 -7.04 15.07
C ILE A 74 0.72 -5.73 15.46
N LEU A 75 0.05 -4.82 16.18
CA LEU A 75 0.64 -3.57 16.66
C LEU A 75 1.79 -3.77 17.65
N VAL A 76 1.71 -4.78 18.50
CA VAL A 76 2.73 -5.01 19.53
C VAL A 76 3.94 -5.72 18.93
N ASP A 77 3.73 -6.68 18.03
CA ASP A 77 4.77 -7.63 17.64
C ASP A 77 5.37 -7.38 16.25
N THR A 78 4.84 -6.43 15.47
CA THR A 78 5.35 -6.14 14.11
C THR A 78 6.02 -4.78 14.00
N PRO A 79 7.05 -4.64 13.13
CA PRO A 79 7.67 -3.34 12.84
C PRO A 79 6.71 -2.36 12.15
N LEU A 80 5.53 -2.82 11.73
CA LEU A 80 4.50 -1.97 11.17
C LEU A 80 3.87 -1.04 12.21
N ALA A 81 4.06 -1.29 13.51
CA ALA A 81 3.53 -0.47 14.59
C ALA A 81 3.77 1.04 14.41
N ALA A 82 4.94 1.41 13.88
CA ALA A 82 5.29 2.80 13.59
C ALA A 82 4.37 3.46 12.54
N PHE A 83 3.77 2.67 11.65
CA PHE A 83 2.87 3.12 10.59
C PHE A 83 1.40 3.15 11.01
N PHE A 84 1.05 2.54 12.15
CA PHE A 84 -0.33 2.48 12.66
C PHE A 84 -0.68 3.63 13.60
N GLN A 85 0.26 4.49 13.99
CA GLN A 85 -0.01 5.61 14.90
C GLN A 85 -1.07 6.59 14.37
N ASP A 86 -1.24 6.64 13.05
CA ASP A 86 -2.21 7.50 12.36
C ASP A 86 -3.44 6.73 11.86
N CYS A 87 -3.57 5.43 12.17
CA CYS A 87 -4.68 4.58 11.73
C CYS A 87 -5.90 4.63 12.68
N ILE A 88 -7.07 4.31 12.10
CA ILE A 88 -8.41 4.37 12.71
C ILE A 88 -8.50 3.62 14.07
N SER A 89 -9.39 4.08 14.94
CA SER A 89 -9.71 3.42 16.22
C SER A 89 -10.30 2.03 16.06
N GLU A 90 -9.99 1.14 17.01
CA GLU A 90 -10.39 -0.27 17.13
C GLU A 90 -11.90 -0.57 16.94
N GLN A 91 -12.77 0.43 17.03
CA GLN A 91 -14.23 0.27 17.09
C GLN A 91 -14.94 0.15 15.73
N ASP A 92 -14.25 0.43 14.62
CA ASP A 92 -14.87 0.47 13.28
C ASP A 92 -14.14 -0.44 12.27
N LEU A 93 -13.85 -1.70 12.62
CA LEU A 93 -13.29 -2.67 11.67
C LEU A 93 -14.39 -3.27 10.79
N ASP A 94 -14.74 -2.60 9.70
CA ASP A 94 -15.55 -3.13 8.58
C ASP A 94 -14.74 -3.21 7.27
N GLU A 95 -15.31 -3.79 6.21
CA GLU A 95 -14.61 -3.96 4.92
C GLU A 95 -14.11 -2.63 4.31
N MET A 96 -14.88 -1.55 4.43
CA MET A 96 -14.49 -0.24 3.93
C MET A 96 -13.31 0.31 4.74
N ASN A 97 -13.38 0.18 6.07
CA ASN A 97 -12.33 0.59 6.98
C ASN A 97 -11.05 -0.24 6.81
N ILE A 98 -11.15 -1.52 6.43
CA ILE A 98 -9.98 -2.35 6.10
C ILE A 98 -9.22 -1.80 4.88
N GLU A 99 -9.91 -1.38 3.82
CA GLU A 99 -9.26 -0.78 2.65
C GLU A 99 -8.66 0.59 3.00
N ILE A 100 -9.31 1.37 3.88
CA ILE A 100 -8.76 2.62 4.40
C ILE A 100 -7.49 2.36 5.22
N ILE A 101 -7.48 1.34 6.09
CA ILE A 101 -6.31 0.93 6.87
C ILE A 101 -5.19 0.49 5.92
N ARG A 102 -5.48 -0.33 4.89
CA ARG A 102 -4.50 -0.75 3.88
C ARG A 102 -3.84 0.46 3.25
N ASN A 103 -4.63 1.42 2.75
CA ASN A 103 -4.10 2.59 2.05
C ASN A 103 -3.31 3.52 2.99
N THR A 104 -3.76 3.68 4.24
CA THR A 104 -3.07 4.49 5.26
C THR A 104 -1.72 3.88 5.63
N LEU A 105 -1.66 2.55 5.83
CA LEU A 105 -0.41 1.84 6.09
C LEU A 105 0.55 1.95 4.91
N TYR A 106 0.07 1.77 3.69
CA TYR A 106 0.89 1.88 2.50
C TYR A 106 1.42 3.30 2.27
N LYS A 107 0.62 4.33 2.59
CA LYS A 107 1.08 5.72 2.57
C LYS A 107 2.26 5.92 3.52
N ALA A 108 2.10 5.57 4.80
CA ALA A 108 3.14 5.74 5.80
C ALA A 108 4.40 4.93 5.46
N TYR A 109 4.20 3.70 4.96
CA TYR A 109 5.27 2.83 4.46
C TYR A 109 6.06 3.47 3.32
N LEU A 110 5.38 3.94 2.26
CA LEU A 110 6.04 4.52 1.09
C LEU A 110 6.79 5.82 1.45
N GLU A 111 6.18 6.69 2.25
CA GLU A 111 6.84 7.92 2.70
C GLU A 111 8.07 7.62 3.56
N SER A 112 7.99 6.62 4.44
CA SER A 112 9.12 6.18 5.26
C SER A 112 10.22 5.56 4.41
N PHE A 113 9.87 4.70 3.45
CA PHE A 113 10.84 4.04 2.59
C PHE A 113 11.53 5.02 1.63
N TYR A 114 10.80 6.01 1.12
CA TYR A 114 11.36 7.09 0.31
C TYR A 114 12.36 7.93 1.13
N LYS A 115 12.00 8.30 2.37
CA LYS A 115 12.92 9.00 3.30
C LYS A 115 14.17 8.16 3.61
N PHE A 116 14.02 6.86 3.77
CA PHE A 116 15.15 5.96 3.96
C PHE A 116 16.07 5.92 2.71
N CYS A 117 15.52 5.78 1.51
CA CYS A 117 16.30 5.74 0.27
C CYS A 117 17.03 7.07 0.01
N THR A 118 16.35 8.21 0.23
CA THR A 118 16.97 9.53 0.12
C THR A 118 18.07 9.77 1.15
N LEU A 119 17.92 9.24 2.38
CA LEU A 119 18.96 9.30 3.41
C LEU A 119 20.21 8.49 3.03
N LEU A 120 20.04 7.32 2.39
CA LEU A 120 21.17 6.53 1.88
C LEU A 120 21.94 7.27 0.78
N GLY A 121 21.22 8.02 -0.06
CA GLY A 121 21.80 8.85 -1.12
C GLY A 121 22.51 8.05 -2.22
N GLY A 122 23.25 8.78 -3.06
CA GLY A 122 24.02 8.22 -4.16
C GLY A 122 23.17 7.43 -5.15
N THR A 123 23.76 6.40 -5.75
CA THR A 123 23.11 5.58 -6.78
C THR A 123 21.85 4.86 -6.27
N THR A 124 21.78 4.54 -4.98
CA THR A 124 20.57 3.92 -4.39
C THR A 124 19.39 4.87 -4.45
N ALA A 125 19.57 6.13 -4.05
CA ALA A 125 18.51 7.14 -4.15
C ALA A 125 18.12 7.40 -5.62
N ASP A 126 19.12 7.58 -6.49
CA ASP A 126 18.89 7.88 -7.92
C ASP A 126 18.11 6.76 -8.64
N ALA A 127 18.30 5.50 -8.22
CA ALA A 127 17.59 4.36 -8.78
C ALA A 127 16.24 4.09 -8.11
N MET A 128 16.17 4.15 -6.77
CA MET A 128 14.97 3.76 -6.02
C MET A 128 13.92 4.85 -5.90
N CYS A 129 14.31 6.12 -5.77
CA CYS A 129 13.35 7.22 -5.63
C CYS A 129 12.39 7.32 -6.82
N PRO A 130 12.83 7.22 -8.09
CA PRO A 130 11.91 7.21 -9.23
C PRO A 130 10.93 6.03 -9.21
N ILE A 131 11.37 4.86 -8.73
CA ILE A 131 10.50 3.66 -8.61
C ILE A 131 9.43 3.90 -7.54
N LEU A 132 9.82 4.45 -6.40
CA LEU A 132 8.89 4.75 -5.30
C LEU A 132 7.95 5.91 -5.63
N GLU A 133 8.41 6.90 -6.41
CA GLU A 133 7.57 7.98 -6.94
C GLU A 133 6.47 7.42 -7.83
N PHE A 134 6.83 6.53 -8.75
CA PHE A 134 5.87 5.86 -9.63
C PHE A 134 4.87 5.00 -8.83
N GLU A 135 5.34 4.25 -7.83
CA GLU A 135 4.47 3.44 -6.97
C GLU A 135 3.48 4.31 -6.18
N ALA A 136 3.93 5.45 -5.66
CA ALA A 136 3.08 6.42 -4.98
C ALA A 136 2.00 7.00 -5.91
N ASP A 137 2.40 7.40 -7.12
CA ASP A 137 1.48 7.99 -8.10
C ASP A 137 0.48 6.96 -8.62
N ARG A 138 0.92 5.72 -8.88
CA ARG A 138 0.05 4.58 -9.21
C ARG A 138 -1.04 4.42 -8.16
N ARG A 139 -0.67 4.40 -6.87
CA ARG A 139 -1.63 4.26 -5.78
C ARG A 139 -2.61 5.42 -5.71
N ALA A 140 -2.15 6.66 -5.92
CA ALA A 140 -3.04 7.81 -5.96
C ALA A 140 -4.11 7.69 -7.07
N PHE A 141 -3.72 7.24 -8.26
CA PHE A 141 -4.66 6.98 -9.36
C PHE A 141 -5.66 5.86 -9.01
N ILE A 142 -5.17 4.70 -8.55
CA ILE A 142 -6.02 3.55 -8.23
C ILE A 142 -6.99 3.85 -7.08
N ILE A 143 -6.54 4.51 -6.02
CA ILE A 143 -7.41 4.95 -4.91
C ILE A 143 -8.50 5.88 -5.44
N THR A 144 -8.17 6.81 -6.34
CA THR A 144 -9.15 7.75 -6.89
C THR A 144 -10.21 7.02 -7.73
N ILE A 145 -9.79 6.11 -8.60
CA ILE A 145 -10.70 5.34 -9.46
C ILE A 145 -11.59 4.43 -8.62
N ASN A 146 -11.02 3.70 -7.66
CA ASN A 146 -11.76 2.74 -6.84
C ASN A 146 -12.65 3.43 -5.78
N SER A 147 -12.41 4.71 -5.50
CA SER A 147 -13.29 5.49 -4.62
C SER A 147 -14.62 5.88 -5.27
N PHE A 148 -14.74 5.81 -6.60
CA PHE A 148 -15.97 6.19 -7.28
C PHE A 148 -17.11 5.22 -6.97
N GLY A 149 -18.26 5.76 -6.55
CA GLY A 149 -19.41 4.96 -6.12
C GLY A 149 -19.34 4.43 -4.70
N THR A 150 -18.33 4.83 -3.91
CA THR A 150 -18.22 4.54 -2.47
C THR A 150 -18.67 5.74 -1.62
N GLU A 151 -18.84 5.55 -0.31
CA GLU A 151 -19.19 6.62 0.64
C GLU A 151 -17.97 7.45 1.09
N LEU A 152 -16.79 7.22 0.50
CA LEU A 152 -15.56 7.91 0.86
C LEU A 152 -15.60 9.39 0.46
N SER A 153 -15.44 10.28 1.44
CA SER A 153 -15.41 11.73 1.19
C SER A 153 -14.15 12.15 0.41
N LYS A 154 -14.22 13.27 -0.30
CA LYS A 154 -13.06 13.85 -1.02
C LYS A 154 -11.91 14.19 -0.07
N GLU A 155 -12.22 14.61 1.15
CA GLU A 155 -11.23 14.95 2.17
C GLU A 155 -10.53 13.69 2.72
N ASP A 156 -11.29 12.63 2.98
CA ASP A 156 -10.71 11.38 3.46
C ASP A 156 -9.89 10.69 2.37
N ARG A 157 -10.36 10.72 1.13
CA ARG A 157 -9.58 10.27 -0.03
C ARG A 157 -8.23 10.99 -0.14
N ALA A 158 -8.20 12.31 0.06
CA ALA A 158 -6.96 13.09 0.02
C ALA A 158 -5.95 12.66 1.10
N LYS A 159 -6.45 12.25 2.28
CA LYS A 159 -5.58 11.74 3.37
C LYS A 159 -4.90 10.42 3.00
N LEU A 160 -5.46 9.62 2.09
CA LEU A 160 -4.92 8.33 1.68
C LEU A 160 -3.74 8.43 0.69
N PHE A 161 -3.54 9.57 0.05
CA PHE A 161 -2.50 9.70 -0.98
C PHE A 161 -1.09 9.80 -0.37
N PRO A 162 -0.11 9.01 -0.86
CA PRO A 162 1.30 9.19 -0.47
C PRO A 162 1.87 10.50 -1.03
N HIS A 163 2.65 11.22 -0.22
CA HIS A 163 3.22 12.53 -0.61
C HIS A 163 4.66 12.46 -1.17
N CYS A 164 5.09 11.30 -1.69
CA CYS A 164 6.46 11.08 -2.19
C CYS A 164 6.53 10.82 -3.71
N GLY A 165 5.44 11.10 -4.45
CA GLY A 165 5.35 10.93 -5.90
C GLY A 165 5.42 12.25 -6.68
N ARG A 166 5.41 12.17 -8.02
CA ARG A 166 5.47 13.34 -8.91
C ARG A 166 4.13 14.07 -9.00
N LEU A 167 3.03 13.41 -8.63
CA LEU A 167 1.73 14.06 -8.51
C LEU A 167 1.66 15.02 -7.32
N TYR A 168 2.54 14.89 -6.33
CA TYR A 168 2.57 15.83 -5.20
C TYR A 168 3.26 17.15 -5.61
N PRO A 169 2.68 18.33 -5.32
CA PRO A 169 1.42 18.56 -4.59
C PRO A 169 0.17 18.74 -5.48
N GLU A 170 0.33 19.24 -6.71
CA GLU A 170 -0.81 19.73 -7.51
C GLU A 170 -1.68 18.61 -8.10
N GLY A 171 -1.05 17.54 -8.61
CA GLY A 171 -1.76 16.38 -9.16
C GLY A 171 -2.64 15.70 -8.12
N LEU A 172 -2.15 15.52 -6.88
CA LEU A 172 -2.94 14.96 -5.79
C LEU A 172 -4.13 15.84 -5.42
N ALA A 173 -3.96 17.17 -5.42
CA ALA A 173 -5.06 18.09 -5.15
C ALA A 173 -6.14 18.05 -6.25
N GLN A 174 -5.76 17.80 -7.50
CA GLN A 174 -6.70 17.59 -8.60
C GLN A 174 -7.42 16.24 -8.48
N LEU A 175 -6.68 15.15 -8.21
CA LEU A 175 -7.25 13.82 -7.99
C LEU A 175 -8.23 13.80 -6.80
N ALA A 176 -7.92 14.51 -5.72
CA ALA A 176 -8.81 14.66 -4.57
C ALA A 176 -10.16 15.29 -4.95
N ARG A 177 -10.21 16.11 -6.01
CA ARG A 177 -11.44 16.76 -6.48
C ARG A 177 -12.18 15.99 -7.56
N ALA A 178 -11.52 15.01 -8.19
CA ALA A 178 -12.07 14.27 -9.32
C ALA A 178 -13.33 13.47 -8.95
N ASP A 179 -14.34 13.51 -9.82
CA ASP A 179 -15.63 12.83 -9.63
C ASP A 179 -15.88 11.72 -10.66
N ASP A 180 -15.07 11.67 -11.71
CA ASP A 180 -15.20 10.69 -12.79
C ASP A 180 -13.83 10.29 -13.36
N TYR A 181 -13.85 9.24 -14.18
CA TYR A 181 -12.64 8.70 -14.80
C TYR A 181 -12.01 9.66 -15.82
N GLU A 182 -12.80 10.47 -16.53
CA GLU A 182 -12.27 11.44 -17.50
C GLU A 182 -11.43 12.52 -16.82
N GLN A 183 -11.88 13.00 -15.66
CA GLN A 183 -11.13 13.96 -14.85
C GLN A 183 -9.80 13.38 -14.38
N VAL A 184 -9.77 12.12 -13.94
CA VAL A 184 -8.53 11.41 -13.57
C VAL A 184 -7.58 11.31 -14.76
N LYS A 185 -8.10 10.96 -15.95
CA LYS A 185 -7.32 10.92 -17.19
C LYS A 185 -6.74 12.29 -17.56
N ASN A 186 -7.53 13.35 -17.42
CA ASN A 186 -7.06 14.72 -17.68
C ASN A 186 -5.92 15.13 -16.74
N VAL A 187 -5.92 14.65 -15.49
CA VAL A 187 -4.77 14.85 -14.57
C VAL A 187 -3.55 14.09 -15.05
N ALA A 188 -3.72 12.83 -15.48
CA ALA A 188 -2.64 12.01 -16.02
C ALA A 188 -2.03 12.60 -17.31
N ASP A 189 -2.82 13.26 -18.15
CA ASP A 189 -2.39 13.87 -19.41
C ASP A 189 -1.36 15.00 -19.25
N TYR A 190 -1.28 15.63 -18.07
CA TYR A 190 -0.24 16.62 -17.77
C TYR A 190 1.16 15.99 -17.65
N TYR A 191 1.23 14.68 -17.41
CA TYR A 191 2.47 13.94 -17.19
C TYR A 191 2.69 12.96 -18.36
N PRO A 192 3.70 13.17 -19.23
CA PRO A 192 3.88 12.36 -20.43
C PRO A 192 3.99 10.85 -20.17
N GLU A 193 4.59 10.47 -19.05
CA GLU A 193 4.74 9.07 -18.63
C GLU A 193 3.38 8.43 -18.31
N TYR A 194 2.51 9.14 -17.59
CA TYR A 194 1.19 8.63 -17.20
C TYR A 194 0.20 8.70 -18.35
N LYS A 195 0.29 9.73 -19.20
CA LYS A 195 -0.53 9.86 -20.40
C LYS A 195 -0.51 8.61 -21.27
N LEU A 196 0.68 8.07 -21.56
CA LEU A 196 0.84 6.88 -22.39
C LEU A 196 0.18 5.63 -21.78
N LEU A 197 0.23 5.51 -20.44
CA LEU A 197 -0.40 4.41 -19.71
C LEU A 197 -1.93 4.48 -19.80
N PHE A 198 -2.51 5.68 -19.67
CA PHE A 198 -3.96 5.89 -19.75
C PHE A 198 -4.49 5.86 -21.20
N GLU A 199 -3.73 6.28 -22.20
CA GLU A 199 -4.11 6.15 -23.62
C GLU A 199 -4.12 4.68 -24.08
N GLY A 200 -3.29 3.84 -23.49
CA GLY A 200 -3.18 2.41 -23.79
C GLY A 200 -4.13 1.50 -22.99
N ALA A 201 -4.85 2.05 -22.00
CA ALA A 201 -5.87 1.35 -21.23
C ALA A 201 -7.23 1.52 -21.93
N GLY A 202 -7.71 0.47 -22.58
CA GLY A 202 -8.99 0.51 -23.29
C GLY A 202 -10.16 0.20 -22.37
N SER A 203 -11.33 0.80 -22.66
CA SER A 203 -12.57 0.56 -21.91
C SER A 203 -13.38 -0.63 -22.44
N ASN A 204 -12.88 -1.38 -23.44
CA ASN A 204 -13.60 -2.50 -24.01
C ASN A 204 -13.33 -3.81 -23.25
N PRO A 205 -14.29 -4.75 -23.23
CA PRO A 205 -14.06 -6.09 -22.68
C PRO A 205 -12.98 -6.81 -23.51
N GLY A 206 -11.79 -6.96 -22.95
CA GLY A 206 -10.62 -7.56 -23.61
C GLY A 206 -9.40 -6.63 -23.73
N ASP A 207 -9.57 -5.33 -23.47
CA ASP A 207 -8.45 -4.40 -23.32
C ASP A 207 -7.82 -4.56 -21.94
N LYS A 208 -6.50 -4.37 -21.86
CA LYS A 208 -5.75 -4.42 -20.60
C LYS A 208 -6.26 -3.34 -19.65
N THR A 209 -6.50 -3.71 -18.40
CA THR A 209 -6.88 -2.74 -17.37
C THR A 209 -5.74 -1.77 -17.12
N LEU A 210 -6.05 -0.61 -16.54
CA LEU A 210 -5.03 0.33 -16.11
C LEU A 210 -4.06 -0.32 -15.10
N GLU A 211 -4.58 -1.19 -14.23
CA GLU A 211 -3.76 -1.99 -13.31
C GLU A 211 -2.79 -2.89 -14.08
N ASP A 212 -3.25 -3.64 -15.08
CA ASP A 212 -2.39 -4.51 -15.90
C ASP A 212 -1.26 -3.72 -16.57
N ARG A 213 -1.55 -2.50 -17.04
CA ARG A 213 -0.56 -1.62 -17.69
C ARG A 213 0.47 -1.06 -16.71
N PHE A 214 0.11 -0.87 -15.45
CA PHE A 214 1.07 -0.43 -14.42
C PHE A 214 2.09 -1.53 -14.04
N PHE A 215 1.85 -2.79 -14.41
CA PHE A 215 2.76 -3.91 -14.14
C PHE A 215 3.62 -4.33 -15.35
N GLU A 216 3.40 -3.73 -16.53
CA GLU A 216 4.16 -3.97 -17.77
C GLU A 216 5.24 -2.92 -18.00
#